data_AF-A0A835JR44-F1
#
_entry.id   AF-A0A835JR44-F1
#
_cell.length_a   1.000
_cell.length_b   1.000
_cell.length_c   1.000
_cell.angle_alpha   90.00
_cell.angle_beta   90.00
_cell.angle_gamma   90.00
#
_symmetry.space_group_name_H-M   'P 1'
#
loop_
_entity.id
_entity.type
_entity.pdbx_description
1 polymer ?
#
loop_
_entity_poly.entity_id
_entity_poly.type
_entity_poly.pdbx_seq_one_letter_code
_entity_poly.pdbx_strand_id
1 'polypeptide(L)' 'MDLVAKGDDFEKTAGKKLSCLGFFDSKYEDAADLFDKAANSFKLAKSWEKAGSTYVKLEQCHLKVPVYD' A
#
# COMPACT_ATOMS: atom_id res chain seq x y z
N MET A 1 -4.24 -12.54 -17.24
CA MET A 1 -4.30 -12.36 -15.77
C MET A 1 -3.75 -10.98 -15.45
N ASP A 2 -4.60 -10.06 -15.03
CA ASP A 2 -4.29 -8.65 -14.86
C ASP A 2 -3.55 -8.40 -13.54
N LEU A 3 -2.22 -8.41 -13.60
CA LEU A 3 -1.34 -8.12 -12.48
C LEU A 3 -1.58 -6.72 -11.89
N VAL A 4 -2.02 -5.78 -12.71
CA VAL A 4 -2.46 -4.43 -12.30
C VAL A 4 -3.71 -4.50 -11.43
N ALA A 5 -4.71 -5.31 -11.81
CA ALA A 5 -5.93 -5.45 -11.03
C ALA A 5 -5.64 -6.12 -9.68
N LYS A 6 -4.75 -7.12 -9.67
CA LYS A 6 -4.25 -7.77 -8.44
C LYS A 6 -3.61 -6.74 -7.49
N GLY A 7 -2.75 -5.87 -8.01
CA GLY A 7 -2.11 -4.80 -7.22
C GLY A 7 -3.10 -3.79 -6.66
N ASP A 8 -4.11 -3.40 -7.44
CA ASP A 8 -5.16 -2.46 -7.01
C ASP A 8 -6.00 -3.02 -5.85
N ASP A 9 -6.29 -4.32 -5.89
CA ASP A 9 -7.04 -5.03 -4.84
C ASP A 9 -6.26 -5.08 -3.52
N PHE A 10 -4.95 -5.32 -3.59
CA PHE A 10 -4.06 -5.26 -2.43
C PHE A 10 -3.96 -3.84 -1.85
N GLU A 11 -3.84 -2.82 -2.72
CA GLU A 11 -3.76 -1.42 -2.29
C GLU A 11 -5.06 -0.98 -1.57
N LYS A 12 -6.22 -1.35 -2.10
CA LYS A 12 -7.52 -1.13 -1.45
C LYS A 12 -7.67 -1.87 -0.14
N THR A 13 -7.18 -3.10 -0.07
CA THR A 13 -7.22 -3.91 1.16
C THR A 13 -6.34 -3.30 2.25
N ALA A 14 -5.15 -2.83 1.91
CA ALA A 14 -4.26 -2.12 2.81
C ALA A 14 -4.89 -0.82 3.33
N GLY A 15 -5.46 0.00 2.44
CA GLY A 15 -6.18 1.22 2.82
C GLY A 15 -7.38 0.96 3.75
N LYS A 16 -8.13 -0.12 3.51
CA LYS A 16 -9.23 -0.55 4.40
C LYS A 16 -8.72 -1.04 5.75
N LYS A 17 -7.59 -1.75 5.80
CA LYS A 17 -6.99 -2.19 7.07
C LYS A 17 -6.53 -1.01 7.92
N LEU A 18 -5.95 0.01 7.30
CA LEU A 18 -5.56 1.27 7.95
C LEU A 18 -6.78 2.09 8.40
N SER A 19 -7.81 2.19 7.57
CA SER A 19 -9.04 2.93 7.90
C SER A 19 -9.91 2.23 8.95
N CYS A 20 -9.75 0.92 9.14
CA CYS A 20 -10.42 0.16 10.20
C CYS A 20 -9.70 0.41 11.54
N LEU A 21 -9.75 1.68 11.95
CA LEU A 21 -9.25 2.31 13.18
C LEU A 21 -10.17 1.95 14.34
N GLY A 22 -10.09 0.70 14.77
CA GLY A 22 -10.62 0.24 16.05
C GLY A 22 -9.65 -0.79 16.58
N PHE A 23 -8.79 -0.38 17.51
CA PHE A 23 -7.91 -1.28 18.28
C PHE A 23 -6.85 -2.03 17.44
N PHE A 24 -5.64 -1.50 17.24
CA PHE A 24 -4.36 -2.27 17.26
C PHE A 24 -3.16 -1.49 16.71
N ASP A 25 -2.03 -1.64 17.40
CA ASP A 25 -0.69 -1.15 17.05
C ASP A 25 -0.06 -1.91 15.85
N SER A 26 -0.45 -3.18 15.64
CA SER A 26 0.17 -4.09 14.65
C SER A 26 -0.31 -3.95 13.19
N LYS A 27 -1.22 -3.01 12.87
CA LYS A 27 -1.79 -2.91 11.51
C LYS A 27 -0.87 -2.21 10.51
N TYR A 28 0.13 -1.46 10.96
CA TYR A 28 1.08 -0.77 10.08
C TYR A 28 2.04 -1.75 9.41
N GLU A 29 2.55 -2.75 10.15
CA GLU A 29 3.36 -3.84 9.57
C GLU A 29 2.56 -4.63 8.52
N ASP A 30 1.30 -4.95 8.81
CA ASP A 30 0.45 -5.72 7.90
C ASP A 30 0.05 -4.91 6.65
N ALA A 31 -0.25 -3.62 6.80
CA ALA A 31 -0.50 -2.74 5.66
C ALA A 31 0.76 -2.58 4.78
N ALA A 32 1.95 -2.52 5.39
CA ALA A 32 3.21 -2.43 4.66
C ALA A 32 3.49 -3.68 3.81
N ASP A 33 3.27 -4.90 4.34
CA ASP A 33 3.39 -6.15 3.56
C ASP A 33 2.44 -6.15 2.35
N LEU A 34 1.20 -5.69 2.53
CA LEU A 34 0.21 -5.63 1.46
C LEU A 34 0.58 -4.66 0.35
N PHE A 35 1.11 -3.49 0.70
CA PHE A 35 1.59 -2.52 -0.30
C PHE A 35 2.86 -3.02 -1.02
N ASP A 36 3.76 -3.75 -0.36
CA ASP A 36 4.93 -4.35 -1.04
C ASP A 36 4.51 -5.45 -2.04
N LYS A 37 3.55 -6.30 -1.67
CA LYS A 37 2.94 -7.27 -2.61
C LYS A 37 2.23 -6.60 -3.78
N ALA A 38 1.53 -5.50 -3.53
CA ALA A 38 0.90 -4.71 -4.59
C ALA A 38 1.96 -4.15 -5.55
N ALA A 39 3.03 -3.55 -5.02
CA ALA A 39 4.12 -2.99 -5.80
C ALA A 39 4.87 -4.05 -6.64
N ASN A 40 5.11 -5.24 -6.08
CA ASN A 40 5.69 -6.37 -6.82
C ASN A 40 4.79 -6.79 -8.00
N SER A 41 3.47 -6.80 -7.79
CA SER A 41 2.49 -7.10 -8.85
C SER A 41 2.51 -6.03 -9.95
N PHE A 42 2.60 -4.74 -9.58
CA PHE A 42 2.70 -3.63 -10.52
C PHE A 42 4.03 -3.63 -11.30
N LYS A 43 5.16 -3.96 -10.66
CA LYS A 43 6.47 -4.15 -11.35
C LYS A 43 6.38 -5.25 -12.40
N LEU A 44 5.78 -6.38 -12.06
CA LEU A 44 5.60 -7.50 -13.00
C LEU A 44 4.64 -7.13 -14.16
N ALA A 45 3.70 -6.22 -13.91
CA ALA A 45 2.79 -5.67 -14.90
C ALA A 45 3.41 -4.57 -15.80
N LYS A 46 4.72 -4.27 -15.68
CA LYS A 46 5.39 -3.10 -16.29
C LYS A 46 4.75 -1.75 -15.94
N SER A 47 3.98 -1.69 -14.85
CA SER A 47 3.29 -0.48 -14.37
C SER A 47 4.12 0.23 -13.31
N TRP A 48 5.23 0.82 -13.72
CA TRP A 48 6.19 1.49 -12.84
C TRP A 48 5.60 2.72 -12.14
N GLU A 49 4.74 3.49 -12.82
CA GLU A 49 4.03 4.63 -12.20
C GLU A 49 3.16 4.20 -11.01
N LYS A 50 2.38 3.13 -11.18
CA LYS A 50 1.54 2.62 -10.08
C LYS A 50 2.38 2.09 -8.94
N ALA A 51 3.43 1.30 -9.24
CA ALA A 51 4.34 0.79 -8.22
C ALA A 51 4.97 1.91 -7.37
N GLY A 52 5.39 3.01 -8.01
CA GLY A 52 5.93 4.18 -7.29
C GLY A 52 4.88 4.86 -6.41
N SER A 53 3.66 5.06 -6.92
CA SER A 53 2.57 5.67 -6.14
C SER A 53 2.16 4.82 -4.92
N THR A 54 2.18 3.49 -5.07
CA THR A 54 1.93 2.54 -3.97
C THR A 54 3.02 2.60 -2.91
N TYR A 55 4.31 2.68 -3.30
CA TYR A 55 5.43 2.83 -2.37
C TYR A 55 5.35 4.14 -1.58
N VAL A 56 5.04 5.25 -2.26
CA VAL A 56 4.86 6.56 -1.60
C VAL A 56 3.74 6.55 -0.56
N LYS A 57 2.65 5.81 -0.82
CA LYS A 57 1.56 5.61 0.17
C LYS A 57 2.00 4.75 1.35
N LEU A 58 2.78 3.68 1.11
CA LEU A 58 3.35 2.85 2.18
C LEU A 58 4.25 3.67 3.09
N GLU A 59 5.12 4.50 2.50
CA GLU A 59 6.03 5.37 3.24
C GLU A 59 5.25 6.37 4.10
N GLN A 60 4.20 6.98 3.56
CA GLN A 60 3.29 7.84 4.33
C GLN A 60 2.54 7.11 5.45
N CYS A 61 2.29 5.80 5.31
CA CYS A 61 1.68 5.01 6.37
C CYS A 61 2.69 4.69 7.49
N HIS A 62 3.96 4.47 7.15
CA HIS A 62 5.00 4.08 8.09
C HIS A 62 5.65 5.28 8.78
N LEU A 63 5.83 6.38 8.05
CA LEU A 63 6.27 7.67 8.55
C LEU A 63 5.03 8.43 9.02
N LYS A 64 4.74 8.34 10.31
CA LYS A 64 3.78 9.18 11.02
C LYS A 64 4.26 10.65 11.08
N VAL A 65 4.62 11.23 9.94
CA VAL A 65 5.05 12.61 9.81
C VAL A 65 3.90 13.36 9.14
N PRO A 66 3.16 14.20 9.88
CA PRO A 66 2.31 15.18 9.22
C PRO A 66 3.23 16.02 8.33
N VAL A 67 3.09 15.87 7.01
CA VAL A 67 3.63 16.84 6.06
C VAL A 67 2.99 18.17 6.42
N TYR A 68 3.75 19.02 7.11
CA TYR A 68 3.46 20.44 7.18
C TYR A 68 3.94 20.99 5.84
N ASP A 69 2.99 21.42 5.01
CA ASP A 69 3.23 22.30 3.86
C ASP A 69 3.78 23.65 4.36
#